data_AF-A0A380QFG4-F1
#
_entry.id   AF-A0A380QFG4-F1
#
_cell.length_a   1.000
_cell.length_b   1.000
_cell.length_c   1.000
_cell.angle_alpha   90.00
_cell.angle_beta   90.00
_cell.angle_gamma   90.00
#
_symmetry.space_group_name_H-M   'P 1'
#
loop_
_entity.id
_entity.type
_entity.pdbx_description
1 polymer ?
#
loop_
_entity_poly.entity_id
_entity_poly.type
_entity_poly.pdbx_seq_one_letter_code
_entity_poly.pdbx_strand_id
1 'polypeptide(L)'
;MSYQHLAPKAAAPTGNRLSGSLLRLQRLSQSAQAQDEQESASVVVTRHTNAHWIASSREAQNNPILALSLIKRRIPHEDAIGTLQVSARHLSKFTKRKMIAVCAGWELLDTEDRNIEAFTYSTTHNDENGYWAGFKAAQRVLEKHVELWTEEDIRSLSERYGVATQSERGMAG
;
A
#
# COMPACT_ATOMS: atom_id res chain seq x y z
N MET A 1 -10.31 -3.92 55.22
CA MET A 1 -10.52 -5.39 55.30
C MET A 1 -9.84 -6.02 54.10
N SER A 2 -8.80 -6.83 54.35
CA SER A 2 -7.87 -7.38 53.36
C SER A 2 -8.23 -8.84 53.04
N TYR A 3 -8.36 -9.19 51.76
CA TYR A 3 -8.71 -10.54 51.29
C TYR A 3 -7.45 -11.33 50.89
N GLN A 4 -6.54 -11.57 51.83
CA GLN A 4 -5.23 -12.18 51.56
C GLN A 4 -5.12 -13.67 51.92
N HIS A 5 -6.24 -14.38 52.14
CA HIS A 5 -6.24 -15.76 52.65
C HIS A 5 -6.80 -16.83 51.69
N LEU A 6 -7.08 -16.51 50.42
CA LEU A 6 -7.57 -17.48 49.43
C LEU A 6 -6.52 -17.88 48.38
N ALA A 7 -5.24 -17.93 48.77
CA ALA A 7 -4.22 -18.58 47.96
C ALA A 7 -4.04 -20.04 48.42
N PRO A 8 -4.34 -21.05 47.59
CA PRO A 8 -3.90 -22.41 47.86
C PRO A 8 -2.38 -22.49 47.65
N LYS A 9 -1.70 -22.98 48.69
CA LYS A 9 -0.25 -23.17 48.77
C LYS A 9 0.20 -24.33 47.85
N ALA A 10 1.24 -24.03 47.08
CA ALA A 10 2.02 -24.86 46.17
C ALA A 10 1.94 -26.40 46.32
N ALA A 11 1.61 -27.07 45.21
CA ALA A 11 2.13 -28.40 44.89
C ALA A 11 3.25 -28.22 43.84
N ALA A 12 4.48 -28.57 44.22
CA ALA A 12 5.56 -28.79 43.26
C ALA A 12 5.36 -30.16 42.60
N PRO A 13 5.64 -30.26 41.30
CA PRO A 13 6.35 -31.44 40.83
C PRO A 13 7.57 -31.05 40.00
N THR A 14 8.71 -31.61 40.44
CA THR A 14 9.79 -32.19 39.62
C THR A 14 10.28 -31.38 38.41
N GLY A 15 11.49 -30.86 38.55
CA GLY A 15 12.20 -30.17 37.49
C GLY A 15 12.50 -31.03 36.28
N ASN A 16 12.15 -30.50 35.12
CA ASN A 16 12.90 -30.74 33.90
C ASN A 16 13.76 -29.50 33.66
N ARG A 17 14.97 -29.49 34.23
CA ARG A 17 16.04 -28.64 33.70
C ARG A 17 16.38 -29.18 32.33
N LEU A 18 15.74 -28.65 31.29
CA LEU A 18 16.22 -28.83 29.93
C LEU A 18 17.63 -28.26 29.88
N SER A 19 18.63 -29.14 29.72
CA SER A 19 20.03 -28.77 29.54
C SER A 19 20.14 -27.63 28.52
N GLY A 20 21.01 -26.65 28.76
CA GLY A 20 21.15 -25.46 27.90
C GLY A 20 21.35 -25.78 26.40
N SER A 21 21.82 -26.99 26.09
CA SER A 21 21.88 -27.54 24.72
C SER A 21 20.50 -27.68 24.05
N LEU A 22 19.47 -28.14 24.77
CA LEU A 22 18.12 -28.30 24.21
C LEU A 22 17.43 -26.95 23.99
N LEU A 23 17.61 -25.99 24.91
CA LEU A 23 17.15 -24.61 24.71
C LEU A 23 17.85 -23.95 23.51
N ARG A 24 19.14 -24.25 23.30
CA ARG A 24 19.89 -23.75 22.14
C ARG A 24 19.40 -24.35 20.84
N LEU A 25 19.12 -25.66 20.81
CA LEU A 25 18.53 -26.33 19.64
C LEU A 25 17.12 -25.83 19.33
N GLN A 26 16.29 -25.60 20.35
CA GLN A 26 14.93 -25.07 20.17
C GLN A 26 14.92 -23.61 19.71
N ARG A 27 15.94 -22.82 20.06
CA ARG A 27 16.14 -21.46 19.53
C ARG A 27 16.66 -21.49 18.09
N LEU A 28 17.56 -22.43 17.76
CA LEU A 28 18.07 -22.64 16.40
C LEU A 28 16.97 -23.13 15.44
N SER A 29 16.06 -24.00 15.91
CA SER A 29 14.92 -24.47 15.11
C SER A 29 13.88 -23.37 14.89
N GLN A 30 13.64 -22.51 15.87
CA GLN A 30 12.78 -21.33 15.69
C GLN A 30 13.40 -20.28 14.76
N SER A 31 14.73 -20.08 14.81
CA SER A 31 15.40 -19.20 13.84
C SER A 31 15.44 -19.80 12.44
N ALA A 32 15.56 -21.12 12.30
CA ALA A 32 15.48 -21.80 10.99
C ALA A 32 14.07 -21.69 10.40
N GLN A 33 13.01 -21.88 11.21
CA GLN A 33 11.62 -21.67 10.75
C GLN A 33 11.31 -20.19 10.41
N ALA A 34 11.92 -19.24 11.12
CA ALA A 34 11.79 -17.82 10.77
C ALA A 34 12.59 -17.41 9.52
N GLN A 35 13.57 -18.23 9.09
CA GLN A 35 14.30 -18.02 7.84
C GLN A 35 13.60 -18.70 6.65
N ASP A 36 13.02 -19.89 6.84
CA ASP A 36 12.31 -20.62 5.77
C ASP A 36 10.96 -19.97 5.36
N GLU A 37 10.26 -19.30 6.28
CA GLU A 37 9.06 -18.52 5.91
C GLU A 37 9.39 -17.18 5.24
N GLN A 38 10.66 -16.72 5.32
CA GLN A 38 11.11 -15.50 4.65
C GLN A 38 11.68 -15.78 3.24
N GLU A 39 12.09 -17.03 2.94
CA GLU A 39 12.64 -17.42 1.62
C GLU A 39 11.60 -18.00 0.65
N SER A 40 10.35 -18.19 1.08
CA SER A 40 9.23 -18.59 0.21
C SER A 40 8.46 -17.40 -0.38
N ALA A 41 8.83 -16.17 -0.03
CA ALA A 41 8.54 -15.04 -0.88
C ALA A 41 9.51 -15.12 -2.04
N SER A 42 9.12 -15.89 -3.08
CA SER A 42 9.61 -15.68 -4.44
C SER A 42 9.89 -14.19 -4.59
N VAL A 43 11.17 -13.83 -4.64
CA VAL A 43 11.58 -12.51 -5.08
C VAL A 43 11.18 -12.51 -6.56
N VAL A 44 9.89 -12.30 -6.81
CA VAL A 44 9.43 -11.72 -8.05
C VAL A 44 10.15 -10.40 -8.00
N VAL A 45 11.32 -10.36 -8.64
CA VAL A 45 11.95 -9.11 -9.03
C VAL A 45 10.92 -8.52 -9.96
N THR A 46 9.98 -7.78 -9.38
CA THR A 46 9.06 -6.97 -10.11
C THR A 46 9.97 -6.00 -10.82
N ARG A 47 10.18 -6.23 -12.13
CA ARG A 47 11.18 -5.49 -12.91
C ARG A 47 10.94 -3.98 -12.85
N HIS A 48 9.68 -3.60 -12.66
CA HIS A 48 9.27 -2.23 -12.48
C HIS A 48 9.57 -1.67 -11.10
N THR A 49 9.94 -0.39 -11.07
CA THR A 49 10.19 0.31 -9.81
C THR A 49 8.93 0.44 -8.96
N ASN A 50 9.11 0.63 -7.65
CA ASN A 50 8.00 0.97 -6.73
C ASN A 50 7.16 2.16 -7.25
N ALA A 51 7.79 3.13 -7.92
CA ALA A 51 7.10 4.27 -8.48
C ALA A 51 6.11 3.88 -9.58
N HIS A 52 6.49 2.94 -10.46
CA HIS A 52 5.58 2.38 -11.46
C HIS A 52 4.41 1.66 -10.78
N TRP A 53 4.67 0.78 -9.81
CA TRP A 53 3.59 0.04 -9.13
C TRP A 53 2.58 0.96 -8.44
N ILE A 54 3.07 2.00 -7.77
CA ILE A 54 2.22 3.03 -7.19
C ILE A 54 1.43 3.74 -8.29
N ALA A 55 2.10 4.23 -9.35
CA ALA A 55 1.45 4.99 -10.41
C ALA A 55 0.40 4.19 -11.20
N SER A 56 0.62 2.89 -11.38
CA SER A 56 -0.30 1.97 -12.08
C SER A 56 -1.49 1.53 -11.21
N SER A 57 -1.47 1.78 -9.90
CA SER A 57 -2.56 1.40 -8.98
C SER A 57 -3.80 2.28 -9.14
N ARG A 58 -4.98 1.70 -8.93
CA ARG A 58 -6.26 2.43 -9.01
C ARG A 58 -6.38 3.46 -7.88
N GLU A 59 -5.85 3.13 -6.71
CA GLU A 59 -5.82 3.96 -5.51
C GLU A 59 -5.03 5.24 -5.77
N ALA A 60 -3.87 5.13 -6.43
CA ALA A 60 -3.08 6.30 -6.83
C ALA A 60 -3.79 7.17 -7.87
N GLN A 61 -4.50 6.56 -8.83
CA GLN A 61 -5.29 7.30 -9.81
C GLN A 61 -6.44 8.10 -9.17
N ASN A 62 -7.02 7.56 -8.09
CA ASN A 62 -8.05 8.25 -7.31
C ASN A 62 -7.47 9.35 -6.40
N ASN A 63 -6.20 9.23 -6.00
CA ASN A 63 -5.52 10.16 -5.11
C ASN A 63 -4.09 10.53 -5.59
N PRO A 64 -3.97 11.19 -6.76
CA PRO A 64 -2.69 11.36 -7.45
C PRO A 64 -1.74 12.30 -6.70
N ILE A 65 -2.28 13.26 -5.94
CA ILE A 65 -1.48 14.22 -5.16
C ILE A 65 -0.77 13.51 -4.02
N LEU A 66 -1.48 12.64 -3.29
CA LEU A 66 -0.88 11.83 -2.23
C LEU A 66 0.10 10.83 -2.83
N ALA A 67 -0.27 10.14 -3.91
CA ALA A 67 0.59 9.16 -4.58
C ALA A 67 1.94 9.75 -5.00
N LEU A 68 1.94 10.93 -5.63
CA LEU A 68 3.18 11.64 -5.99
C LEU A 68 4.04 11.98 -4.77
N SER A 69 3.42 12.28 -3.63
CA SER A 69 4.17 12.55 -2.39
C SER A 69 4.81 11.28 -1.82
N LEU A 70 4.13 10.13 -1.92
CA LEU A 70 4.64 8.84 -1.48
C LEU A 70 5.80 8.37 -2.37
N ILE A 71 5.67 8.55 -3.69
CA ILE A 71 6.76 8.28 -4.66
C ILE A 71 7.99 9.13 -4.34
N LYS A 72 7.80 10.44 -4.10
CA LYS A 72 8.91 11.34 -3.72
C LYS A 72 9.59 10.93 -2.42
N ARG A 73 8.82 10.40 -1.46
CA ARG A 73 9.32 9.89 -0.18
C ARG A 73 9.94 8.49 -0.27
N ARG A 74 9.90 7.86 -1.45
CA ARG A 74 10.41 6.49 -1.71
C ARG A 74 9.81 5.44 -0.77
N ILE A 75 8.52 5.60 -0.45
CA ILE A 75 7.77 4.59 0.31
C ILE A 75 7.60 3.33 -0.56
N PRO A 76 7.77 2.11 -0.01
CA PRO A 76 7.53 0.88 -0.76
C PRO A 76 6.08 0.82 -1.26
N HIS A 77 5.86 0.17 -2.40
CA HIS A 77 4.56 0.24 -3.08
C HIS A 77 3.42 -0.37 -2.26
N GLU A 78 3.67 -1.45 -1.51
CA GLU A 78 2.69 -2.09 -0.63
C GLU A 78 2.16 -1.13 0.44
N ASP A 79 3.06 -0.49 1.20
CA ASP A 79 2.70 0.50 2.22
C ASP A 79 2.01 1.72 1.61
N ALA A 80 2.48 2.16 0.44
CA ALA A 80 1.93 3.30 -0.25
C ALA A 80 0.49 3.03 -0.71
N ILE A 81 0.21 1.87 -1.29
CA ILE A 81 -1.14 1.46 -1.71
C ILE A 81 -2.04 1.32 -0.49
N GLY A 82 -1.57 0.66 0.58
CA GLY A 82 -2.33 0.56 1.84
C GLY A 82 -2.70 1.93 2.41
N THR A 83 -1.76 2.88 2.38
CA THR A 83 -2.02 4.27 2.80
C THR A 83 -3.04 4.95 1.88
N LEU A 84 -2.90 4.81 0.56
CA LEU A 84 -3.81 5.42 -0.42
C LEU A 84 -5.24 4.88 -0.31
N GLN A 85 -5.40 3.60 0.04
CA GLN A 85 -6.70 2.94 0.16
C GLN A 85 -7.56 3.52 1.29
N VAL A 86 -6.94 3.88 2.40
CA VAL A 86 -7.65 4.42 3.59
C VAL A 86 -7.68 5.95 3.63
N SER A 87 -6.91 6.62 2.75
CA SER A 87 -6.76 8.07 2.79
C SER A 87 -7.80 8.80 1.97
N ALA A 88 -8.40 9.82 2.57
CA ALA A 88 -9.12 10.89 1.88
C ALA A 88 -8.29 11.46 0.71
N ARG A 89 -8.97 11.88 -0.36
CA ARG A 89 -8.30 12.49 -1.51
C ARG A 89 -7.56 13.76 -1.07
N HIS A 90 -6.29 13.85 -1.41
CA HIS A 90 -5.48 14.99 -1.00
C HIS A 90 -5.67 16.19 -1.92
N LEU A 91 -5.81 17.37 -1.30
CA LEU A 91 -5.92 18.64 -2.00
C LEU A 91 -4.54 19.23 -2.33
N SER A 92 -4.46 19.95 -3.46
CA SER A 92 -3.26 20.70 -3.82
C SER A 92 -3.02 21.86 -2.84
N LYS A 93 -1.76 22.31 -2.72
CA LYS A 93 -1.46 23.52 -1.91
C LYS A 93 -2.20 24.76 -2.42
N PHE A 94 -2.43 24.85 -3.72
CA PHE A 94 -3.20 25.94 -4.31
C PHE A 94 -4.65 25.91 -3.85
N THR A 95 -5.31 24.75 -3.98
CA THR A 95 -6.69 24.53 -3.55
C THR A 95 -6.86 24.80 -2.06
N LYS A 96 -5.97 24.29 -1.21
CA LYS A 96 -5.99 24.58 0.23
C LYS A 96 -5.94 26.08 0.51
N ARG A 97 -5.01 26.82 -0.11
CA ARG A 97 -4.91 28.28 0.07
C ARG A 97 -6.15 29.02 -0.38
N LYS A 98 -6.74 28.62 -1.51
CA LYS A 98 -7.99 29.21 -2.00
C LYS A 98 -9.14 28.96 -1.05
N MET A 99 -9.31 27.71 -0.60
CA MET A 99 -10.39 27.33 0.31
C MET A 99 -10.27 28.00 1.69
N ILE A 100 -9.07 28.19 2.23
CA ILE A 100 -8.85 28.97 3.46
C ILE A 100 -9.42 30.39 3.36
N ALA A 101 -9.36 31.01 2.18
CA ALA A 101 -9.83 32.38 1.98
C ALA A 101 -11.35 32.50 1.80
N VAL A 102 -12.03 31.43 1.36
CA VAL A 102 -13.46 31.48 0.97
C VAL A 102 -14.37 30.68 1.90
N CYS A 103 -13.85 29.66 2.58
CA CYS A 103 -14.61 28.81 3.49
C CYS A 103 -14.31 29.20 4.94
N ALA A 104 -15.28 29.83 5.60
CA ALA A 104 -15.18 30.13 7.03
C ALA A 104 -15.12 28.83 7.84
N GLY A 105 -14.23 28.74 8.82
CA GLY A 105 -14.07 27.54 9.63
C GLY A 105 -13.32 26.39 8.93
N TRP A 106 -12.68 26.63 7.77
CA TRP A 106 -11.87 25.64 7.05
C TRP A 106 -10.88 24.85 7.93
N GLU A 107 -10.29 25.50 8.93
CA GLU A 107 -9.34 24.89 9.85
C GLU A 107 -9.96 23.85 10.78
N LEU A 108 -11.27 23.93 11.04
CA LEU A 108 -12.02 23.02 11.90
C LEU A 108 -12.46 21.75 11.18
N LEU A 109 -12.54 21.80 9.83
CA LEU A 109 -12.90 20.66 9.01
C LEU A 109 -11.79 19.60 9.00
N ASP A 110 -12.18 18.33 8.99
CA ASP A 110 -11.24 17.23 8.84
C ASP A 110 -10.75 17.10 7.37
N THR A 111 -9.94 16.08 7.08
CA THR A 111 -9.40 15.93 5.72
C THR A 111 -10.44 15.55 4.67
N GLU A 112 -11.47 14.80 5.05
CA GLU A 112 -12.51 14.34 4.13
C GLU A 112 -13.52 15.47 3.88
N ASP A 113 -13.97 16.15 4.94
CA ASP A 113 -14.85 17.30 4.86
C ASP A 113 -14.22 18.43 4.04
N ARG A 114 -12.92 18.70 4.23
CA ARG A 114 -12.19 19.65 3.38
C ARG A 114 -12.22 19.23 1.92
N ASN A 115 -12.14 17.93 1.63
CA ASN A 115 -12.21 17.45 0.26
C ASN A 115 -13.59 17.70 -0.35
N ILE A 116 -14.64 17.31 0.37
CA ILE A 116 -16.04 17.47 -0.04
C ILE A 116 -16.36 18.95 -0.29
N GLU A 117 -15.95 19.83 0.63
CA GLU A 117 -16.18 21.26 0.52
C GLU A 117 -15.44 21.88 -0.67
N ALA A 118 -14.17 21.50 -0.87
CA ALA A 118 -13.39 21.97 -2.02
C ALA A 118 -13.96 21.46 -3.36
N PHE A 119 -14.44 20.23 -3.40
CA PHE A 119 -15.11 19.67 -4.57
C PHE A 119 -16.41 20.41 -4.88
N THR A 120 -17.23 20.69 -3.86
CA THR A 120 -18.50 21.41 -3.99
C THR A 120 -18.27 22.83 -4.49
N TYR A 121 -17.29 23.54 -3.93
CA TYR A 121 -16.90 24.88 -4.39
C TYR A 121 -16.45 24.86 -5.86
N SER A 122 -15.61 23.89 -6.24
CA SER A 122 -15.14 23.76 -7.63
C SER A 122 -16.28 23.56 -8.62
N THR A 123 -17.26 22.73 -8.25
CA THR A 123 -18.43 22.45 -9.10
C THR A 123 -19.31 23.68 -9.31
N THR A 124 -19.44 24.53 -8.28
CA THR A 124 -20.28 25.73 -8.31
C THR A 124 -19.59 26.96 -8.89
N HIS A 125 -18.25 27.03 -8.79
CA HIS A 125 -17.44 28.19 -9.19
C HIS A 125 -16.45 27.84 -10.30
N ASN A 126 -16.82 26.95 -11.22
CA ASN A 126 -16.05 26.61 -12.42
C ASN A 126 -14.55 26.32 -12.15
N ASP A 127 -14.27 25.57 -11.09
CA ASP A 127 -12.93 25.21 -10.62
C ASP A 127 -11.99 26.39 -10.30
N GLU A 128 -12.51 27.52 -9.83
CA GLU A 128 -11.70 28.68 -9.39
C GLU A 128 -10.72 28.35 -8.26
N ASN A 129 -11.06 27.37 -7.42
CA ASN A 129 -10.16 26.86 -6.37
C ASN A 129 -9.11 25.86 -6.92
N GLY A 130 -9.18 25.49 -8.20
CA GLY A 130 -8.25 24.59 -8.88
C GLY A 130 -8.24 23.17 -8.32
N TYR A 131 -9.35 22.69 -7.74
CA TYR A 131 -9.51 21.31 -7.30
C TYR A 131 -9.28 20.33 -8.46
N TRP A 132 -9.99 20.49 -9.58
CA TRP A 132 -9.88 19.62 -10.75
C TRP A 132 -8.59 19.88 -11.54
N ALA A 133 -8.19 21.13 -11.68
CA ALA A 133 -6.94 21.50 -12.33
C ALA A 133 -5.74 20.88 -11.63
N GLY A 134 -5.68 20.98 -10.29
CA GLY A 134 -4.64 20.37 -9.48
C GLY A 134 -4.64 18.85 -9.54
N PHE A 135 -5.83 18.23 -9.51
CA PHE A 135 -6.00 16.79 -9.67
C PHE A 135 -5.47 16.30 -11.03
N LYS A 136 -5.94 16.89 -12.14
CA LYS A 136 -5.52 16.53 -13.51
C LYS A 136 -4.04 16.78 -13.74
N ALA A 137 -3.49 17.86 -13.19
CA ALA A 137 -2.06 18.14 -13.27
C ALA A 137 -1.25 17.04 -12.55
N ALA A 138 -1.70 16.61 -11.36
CA ALA A 138 -1.06 15.52 -10.65
C ALA A 138 -1.17 14.19 -11.40
N GLN A 139 -2.32 13.87 -12.01
CA GLN A 139 -2.48 12.67 -12.84
C GLN A 139 -1.48 12.62 -13.99
N ARG A 140 -1.34 13.70 -14.76
CA ARG A 140 -0.37 13.77 -15.87
C ARG A 140 1.09 13.61 -15.42
N VAL A 141 1.41 14.01 -14.19
CA VAL A 141 2.76 13.77 -13.62
C VAL A 141 2.90 12.33 -13.16
N LEU A 142 1.84 11.76 -12.59
CA LEU A 142 1.82 10.36 -12.15
C LEU A 142 1.98 9.40 -13.33
N GLU A 143 1.35 9.68 -14.47
CA GLU A 143 1.50 8.90 -15.71
C GLU A 143 2.96 8.81 -16.18
N LYS A 144 3.79 9.85 -15.92
CA LYS A 144 5.22 9.83 -16.28
C LYS A 144 6.04 8.85 -15.44
N HIS A 145 5.51 8.40 -14.31
CA HIS A 145 6.13 7.37 -13.48
C HIS A 145 5.74 5.95 -13.92
N VAL A 146 4.80 5.80 -14.86
CA VAL A 146 4.46 4.51 -15.44
C VAL A 146 5.52 4.16 -16.48
N GLU A 147 6.40 3.24 -16.10
CA GLU A 147 7.36 2.62 -17.03
C GLU A 147 6.65 1.87 -18.17
N LEU A 148 7.28 1.86 -19.34
CA LEU A 148 6.82 1.08 -20.48
C LEU A 148 6.99 -0.42 -20.19
N TRP A 149 6.03 -1.20 -20.65
CA TRP A 149 6.07 -2.66 -20.57
C TRP A 149 7.08 -3.20 -21.58
N THR A 150 8.02 -4.04 -21.14
CA THR A 150 8.95 -4.69 -22.07
C THR A 150 8.37 -6.00 -22.63
N GLU A 151 8.95 -6.51 -23.72
CA GLU A 151 8.49 -7.76 -24.36
C GLU A 151 8.47 -8.95 -23.40
N GLU A 152 9.38 -8.96 -22.43
CA GLU A 152 9.44 -9.99 -21.39
C GLU A 152 8.34 -9.83 -20.34
N ASP A 153 7.90 -8.61 -20.03
CA ASP A 153 6.77 -8.39 -19.12
C ASP A 153 5.48 -8.93 -19.77
N ILE A 154 5.32 -8.69 -21.07
CA ILE A 154 4.22 -9.24 -21.89
C ILE A 154 4.30 -10.77 -21.93
N ARG A 155 5.49 -11.34 -22.10
CA ARG A 155 5.70 -12.80 -22.06
C ARG A 155 5.32 -13.39 -20.71
N SER A 156 5.74 -12.75 -19.61
CA SER A 156 5.41 -13.20 -18.25
C SER A 156 3.91 -13.11 -17.94
N LEU A 157 3.20 -12.15 -18.53
CA LEU A 157 1.74 -12.07 -18.46
C LEU A 157 1.09 -13.17 -19.30
N SER A 158 1.58 -13.40 -20.52
CA SER A 158 1.09 -14.45 -21.41
C SER A 158 1.25 -15.85 -20.82
N GLU A 159 2.36 -16.11 -20.13
CA GLU A 159 2.62 -17.35 -19.39
C GLU A 159 1.71 -17.49 -18.16
N ARG A 160 1.49 -16.40 -17.40
CA ARG A 160 0.60 -16.40 -16.22
C ARG A 160 -0.88 -16.54 -16.56
N TYR A 161 -1.32 -15.94 -17.65
CA TYR A 161 -2.72 -15.93 -18.08
C TYR A 161 -3.01 -16.88 -19.24
N GLY A 162 -2.02 -17.68 -19.66
CA GLY A 162 -2.16 -18.80 -20.59
C GLY A 162 -3.03 -18.49 -21.80
N VAL A 163 -2.53 -17.67 -22.73
CA VAL A 163 -3.08 -17.72 -24.08
C VAL A 163 -2.65 -19.06 -24.67
N ALA A 164 -3.49 -20.08 -24.45
CA ALA A 164 -3.39 -21.36 -25.11
C ALA A 164 -3.53 -21.12 -26.62
N THR A 165 -2.41 -20.87 -27.30
CA THR A 165 -2.33 -21.04 -28.73
C THR A 165 -2.46 -22.53 -29.02
N GLN A 166 -3.71 -23.00 -29.09
CA GLN A 166 -4.05 -24.20 -29.85
C GLN A 166 -3.77 -23.87 -31.33
N SER A 167 -2.52 -24.02 -31.74
CA SER A 167 -2.18 -24.18 -33.14
C SER A 167 -1.47 -25.52 -33.28
N GLU A 168 -2.01 -26.32 -34.19
CA GLU A 168 -1.44 -27.54 -34.75
C GLU A 168 -1.52 -28.82 -33.91
N ARG A 169 -2.61 -29.56 -34.11
CA ARG A 169 -2.48 -31.01 -34.30
C ARG A 169 -3.15 -31.37 -35.62
N GLY A 170 -2.32 -31.60 -36.63
CA GLY A 170 -2.74 -32.08 -37.93
C GLY A 170 -3.57 -33.36 -37.80
N MET A 171 -4.71 -33.39 -38.47
CA MET A 171 -5.37 -34.63 -38.85
C MET A 171 -4.95 -34.90 -40.29
N ALA A 172 -3.82 -35.59 -40.41
CA ALA A 172 -3.64 -36.52 -41.52
C ALA A 172 -4.50 -37.75 -41.21
N GLY A 173 -5.35 -38.13 -42.15
CA GLY A 173 -6.23 -39.28 -42.11
C GLY A 173 -7.15 -39.27 -43.31
#